data_AF-W5RYZ0-F1
#
_entry.id   AF-W5RYZ0-F1
#
_cell.length_a   1.000
_cell.length_b   1.000
_cell.length_c   1.000
_cell.angle_alpha   90.00
_cell.angle_beta   90.00
_cell.angle_gamma   90.00
#
_symmetry.space_group_name_H-M   'P 1'
#
loop_
_entity.id
_entity.type
_entity.pdbx_description
1 polymer ?
#
loop_
_entity_poly.entity_id
_entity_poly.type
_entity_poly.pdbx_seq_one_letter_code
_entity_poly.pdbx_strand_id
1 'polypeptide(L)'
;SLNQIVVRDGKGKKDRITVLPDGIKPEIEAHLLQTQSLHQQDLRDGYGRVYLPYALARKYPNADRQWGWQYVFPSKSLSKDPRSGIKRRHHMHASSIRKAIQRAAKLSGVIKPVGCHTLRHSFATHLLMNGYDIRTVQELLGHKDVSTTMIYTHVL
;
A
#
# COMPACT_ATOMS: atom_id res chain seq x y z
N SER A 1 -4.84 -5.79 19.34
CA SER A 1 -5.24 -4.95 18.18
C SER A 1 -5.48 -5.87 16.98
N LEU A 2 -6.27 -5.46 15.99
CA LEU A 2 -6.53 -6.31 14.81
C LEU A 2 -5.28 -6.37 13.92
N ASN A 3 -4.79 -7.58 13.60
CA ASN A 3 -3.60 -7.84 12.78
C ASN A 3 -3.92 -7.72 11.28
N GLN A 4 -4.48 -6.58 10.88
CA GLN A 4 -5.04 -6.44 9.54
C GLN A 4 -4.87 -5.05 8.93
N ILE A 5 -4.76 -5.00 7.61
CA ILE A 5 -4.82 -3.80 6.79
C ILE A 5 -6.06 -3.87 5.90
N VAL A 6 -6.85 -2.80 5.90
CA VAL A 6 -7.94 -2.61 4.95
C VAL A 6 -7.39 -1.88 3.72
N VAL A 7 -7.45 -2.52 2.56
CA VAL A 7 -7.11 -1.92 1.27
C VAL A 7 -8.41 -1.52 0.59
N ARG A 8 -8.67 -0.21 0.52
CA ARG A 8 -9.86 0.34 -0.12
C ARG A 8 -9.68 0.51 -1.63
N ASP A 9 -10.77 0.33 -2.36
CA ASP A 9 -10.82 0.48 -3.82
C ASP A 9 -9.78 -0.37 -4.58
N GLY A 10 -9.61 -1.62 -4.15
CA GLY A 10 -8.84 -2.62 -4.89
C GLY A 10 -9.48 -2.93 -6.26
N LYS A 11 -8.71 -3.55 -7.18
CA LYS A 11 -9.17 -3.97 -8.52
C LYS A 11 -10.61 -4.54 -8.46
N GLY A 12 -11.59 -3.79 -9.00
CA GLY A 12 -13.01 -4.17 -8.97
C GLY A 12 -13.92 -3.41 -7.99
N LYS A 13 -13.45 -2.30 -7.38
CA LYS A 13 -14.22 -1.45 -6.43
C LYS A 13 -14.70 -2.19 -5.18
N LYS A 14 -13.96 -3.21 -4.75
CA LYS A 14 -14.21 -3.92 -3.49
C LYS A 14 -13.06 -3.67 -2.52
N ASP A 15 -13.43 -3.32 -1.30
CA ASP A 15 -12.51 -3.28 -0.17
C ASP A 15 -12.07 -4.71 0.13
N ARG A 16 -10.81 -4.87 0.52
CA ARG A 16 -10.29 -6.14 1.02
C ARG A 16 -9.53 -5.96 2.30
N ILE A 17 -9.48 -7.01 3.09
CA ILE A 17 -8.65 -7.10 4.28
C ILE A 17 -7.48 -8.01 3.97
N THR A 18 -6.29 -7.61 4.39
CA THR A 18 -5.09 -8.45 4.34
C THR A 18 -4.39 -8.42 5.69
N VAL A 19 -3.40 -9.29 5.88
CA VAL A 19 -2.72 -9.45 7.17
C VAL A 19 -1.72 -8.32 7.44
N LEU A 20 -1.60 -7.93 8.72
CA LEU A 20 -0.52 -7.12 9.25
C LEU A 20 0.26 -7.94 10.28
N PRO A 21 1.47 -8.42 9.96
CA PRO A 21 2.30 -9.16 10.91
C PRO A 21 2.61 -8.35 12.17
N ASP A 22 2.62 -8.99 13.34
CA ASP A 22 2.94 -8.30 14.61
C ASP A 22 4.35 -7.70 14.61
N GLY A 23 5.31 -8.42 14.02
CA GLY A 23 6.73 -8.02 14.01
C GLY A 23 7.06 -6.78 13.19
N ILE A 24 6.12 -6.20 12.42
CA ILE A 24 6.34 -4.93 11.70
C ILE A 24 5.55 -3.75 12.28
N LYS A 25 4.71 -4.01 13.30
CA LYS A 25 3.86 -2.97 13.88
C LYS A 25 4.67 -1.82 14.51
N PRO A 26 5.73 -2.07 15.31
CA PRO A 26 6.50 -0.98 15.91
C PRO A 26 7.09 -0.03 14.85
N GLU A 27 7.59 -0.57 13.74
CA GLU A 27 8.16 0.21 12.63
C GLU A 27 7.09 1.01 11.90
N ILE A 28 5.90 0.43 11.69
CA ILE A 28 4.77 1.14 11.08
C ILE A 28 4.27 2.26 11.99
N GLU A 29 4.16 2.03 13.30
CA GLU A 29 3.76 3.05 14.27
C GLU A 29 4.76 4.21 14.29
N ALA A 30 6.07 3.92 14.37
CA ALA A 30 7.11 4.93 14.29
C ALA A 30 7.06 5.73 12.97
N HIS A 31 6.86 5.04 11.85
CA HIS A 31 6.71 5.66 10.52
C HIS A 31 5.47 6.56 10.44
N LEU A 32 4.34 6.14 11.04
CA LEU A 32 3.11 6.93 11.08
C LEU A 32 3.28 8.20 11.94
N LEU A 33 4.00 8.13 13.06
CA LEU A 33 4.32 9.32 13.87
C LEU A 33 5.15 10.33 13.08
N GLN A 34 6.18 9.88 12.36
CA GLN A 34 6.97 10.75 11.49
C GLN A 34 6.13 11.36 10.36
N THR A 35 5.26 10.54 9.76
CA THR A 35 4.36 10.98 8.69
C THR A 35 3.32 11.99 9.20
N GLN A 36 2.84 11.83 10.43
CA GLN A 36 1.94 12.79 11.06
C GLN A 36 2.63 14.13 11.33
N SER A 37 3.87 14.11 11.82
CA SER A 37 4.68 15.32 11.99
C SER A 37 4.90 16.04 10.66
N LEU A 38 5.20 15.30 9.59
CA LEU A 38 5.34 15.84 8.24
C LEU A 38 4.04 16.49 7.74
N HIS A 39 2.90 15.83 7.96
CA HIS A 39 1.59 16.38 7.61
C HIS A 39 1.27 17.67 8.37
N GLN A 40 1.59 17.74 9.67
CA GLN A 40 1.42 18.96 10.45
C GLN A 40 2.27 20.11 9.90
N GLN A 41 3.49 19.83 9.45
CA GLN A 41 4.33 20.83 8.78
C GLN A 41 3.71 21.26 7.45
N ASP A 42 3.28 20.33 6.60
CA ASP A 42 2.62 20.64 5.34
C ASP A 42 1.34 21.48 5.57
N LEU A 43 0.58 21.22 6.63
CA LEU A 43 -0.59 22.03 7.00
C LEU A 43 -0.22 23.48 7.34
N ARG A 44 0.87 23.69 8.09
CA ARG A 44 1.39 25.04 8.41
C ARG A 44 1.86 25.77 7.15
N ASP A 45 2.48 25.05 6.24
CA ASP A 45 3.03 25.60 4.99
C ASP A 45 1.99 25.75 3.87
N GLY A 46 0.73 25.38 4.13
CA GLY A 46 -0.38 25.50 3.18
C GLY A 46 -0.49 24.36 2.15
N TYR A 47 0.25 23.26 2.34
CA TYR A 47 0.32 22.10 1.44
C TYR A 47 -0.32 20.82 1.97
N GLY A 48 -0.87 20.83 3.20
CA GLY A 48 -1.43 19.66 3.88
C GLY A 48 -2.80 19.18 3.38
N ARG A 49 -3.08 19.30 2.08
CA ARG A 49 -4.31 18.77 1.45
C ARG A 49 -3.97 17.54 0.61
N VAL A 50 -4.61 16.39 0.87
CA VAL A 50 -4.50 15.21 -0.01
C VAL A 50 -5.48 15.31 -1.18
N TYR A 51 -5.22 14.60 -2.28
CA TYR A 51 -6.22 14.42 -3.32
C TYR A 51 -7.35 13.49 -2.82
N LEU A 52 -8.60 13.94 -2.96
CA LEU A 52 -9.78 13.11 -2.76
C LEU A 52 -10.56 13.00 -4.07
N PRO A 53 -11.03 11.80 -4.46
CA PRO A 53 -11.95 11.64 -5.59
C PRO A 53 -13.21 12.52 -5.42
N TYR A 54 -13.72 13.08 -6.51
CA TYR A 54 -14.83 14.06 -6.51
C TYR A 54 -16.01 13.67 -5.60
N ALA A 55 -16.45 12.41 -5.65
CA ALA A 55 -17.56 11.92 -4.81
C ALA A 55 -17.25 11.99 -3.31
N LEU A 56 -16.00 11.66 -2.92
CA LEU A 56 -15.56 11.72 -1.52
C LEU A 56 -15.31 13.16 -1.07
N ALA A 57 -14.72 13.99 -1.93
CA ALA A 57 -14.51 15.41 -1.65
C ALA A 57 -15.84 16.15 -1.41
N ARG A 58 -16.88 15.84 -2.20
CA ARG A 58 -18.23 16.40 -2.02
C ARG A 58 -18.89 15.91 -0.72
N LYS A 59 -18.75 14.62 -0.41
CA LYS A 59 -19.35 14.01 0.78
C LYS A 59 -18.67 14.48 2.07
N TYR A 60 -17.36 14.71 2.04
CA TYR A 60 -16.54 15.09 3.20
C TYR A 60 -15.65 16.30 2.86
N PRO A 61 -16.18 17.53 2.90
CA PRO A 61 -15.51 18.72 2.36
C PRO A 61 -14.21 19.12 3.07
N ASN A 62 -13.99 18.68 4.32
CA ASN A 62 -12.78 18.97 5.09
C ASN A 62 -11.88 17.74 5.31
N ALA A 63 -12.21 16.59 4.70
CA ALA A 63 -11.46 15.35 4.88
C ALA A 63 -10.05 15.43 4.30
N ASP A 64 -9.82 16.25 3.29
CA ASP A 64 -8.53 16.34 2.60
C ASP A 64 -7.39 16.84 3.48
N ARG A 65 -7.71 17.52 4.59
CA ARG A 65 -6.74 18.02 5.59
C ARG A 65 -6.60 17.11 6.82
N GLN A 66 -7.50 16.16 6.98
CA GLN A 66 -7.54 15.30 8.16
C GLN A 66 -6.48 14.21 8.06
N TRP A 67 -5.88 13.87 9.20
CA TRP A 67 -4.82 12.86 9.30
C TRP A 67 -5.24 11.51 8.73
N GLY A 68 -6.45 11.04 9.03
CA GLY A 68 -6.96 9.74 8.58
C GLY A 68 -7.12 9.57 7.07
N TRP A 69 -6.96 10.64 6.29
CA TRP A 69 -7.05 10.62 4.83
C TRP A 69 -5.69 10.77 4.13
N GLN A 70 -4.62 11.04 4.88
CA GLN A 70 -3.30 11.23 4.30
C GLN A 70 -2.67 9.91 3.86
N TYR A 71 -1.73 9.97 2.93
CA TYR A 71 -1.00 8.79 2.49
C TYR A 71 -0.13 8.24 3.61
N VAL A 72 -0.26 6.93 3.89
CA VAL A 72 0.63 6.22 4.83
C VAL A 72 2.10 6.36 4.40
N PHE A 73 2.38 6.25 3.10
CA PHE A 73 3.75 6.40 2.55
C PHE A 73 3.82 7.62 1.63
N PRO A 74 4.05 8.82 2.18
CA PRO A 74 4.10 10.03 1.38
C PRO A 74 5.41 10.14 0.59
N SER A 75 5.37 10.91 -0.49
CA SER A 75 6.56 11.32 -1.26
C SER A 75 7.44 12.23 -0.42
N LYS A 76 8.76 12.16 -0.64
CA LYS A 76 9.73 13.07 -0.01
C LYS A 76 9.53 14.53 -0.43
N SER A 77 9.10 14.74 -1.67
CA SER A 77 8.85 16.06 -2.24
C SER A 77 7.36 16.32 -2.48
N LEU A 78 6.98 17.60 -2.40
CA LEU A 78 5.71 18.10 -2.90
C LEU A 78 5.70 18.07 -4.42
N SER A 79 4.52 17.90 -5.02
CA SER A 79 4.33 18.01 -6.47
C SER A 79 3.02 18.71 -6.80
N LYS A 80 2.93 19.26 -8.01
CA LYS A 80 1.68 19.80 -8.54
C LYS A 80 0.79 18.63 -8.98
N ASP A 81 -0.40 18.50 -8.42
CA ASP A 81 -1.35 17.48 -8.86
C ASP A 81 -1.83 17.82 -10.29
N PRO A 82 -1.59 16.98 -11.30
CA PRO A 82 -1.98 17.28 -12.68
C PRO A 82 -3.49 17.42 -12.88
N ARG A 83 -4.31 16.88 -11.97
CA ARG A 83 -5.78 16.93 -12.08
C ARG A 83 -6.38 18.25 -11.61
N SER A 84 -5.77 18.85 -10.59
CA SER A 84 -6.31 20.02 -9.90
C SER A 84 -5.40 21.25 -9.96
N GLY A 85 -4.14 21.08 -10.36
CA GLY A 85 -3.12 22.13 -10.35
C GLY A 85 -2.62 22.53 -8.96
N ILE A 86 -3.14 21.94 -7.89
CA ILE A 86 -2.78 22.29 -6.52
C ILE A 86 -1.47 21.59 -6.14
N LYS A 87 -0.53 22.33 -5.57
CA LYS A 87 0.71 21.78 -5.00
C LYS A 87 0.40 21.11 -3.66
N ARG A 88 0.73 19.83 -3.55
CA ARG A 88 0.45 18.99 -2.38
C ARG A 88 1.41 17.81 -2.29
N ARG A 89 1.43 17.10 -1.17
CA ARG A 89 2.19 15.85 -1.04
C ARG A 89 1.41 14.68 -1.65
N HIS A 90 2.04 13.97 -2.58
CA HIS A 90 1.50 12.73 -3.13
C HIS A 90 2.08 11.51 -2.40
N HIS A 91 1.57 10.31 -2.69
CA HIS A 91 2.21 9.08 -2.24
C HIS A 91 3.59 8.91 -2.90
N MET A 92 4.45 8.12 -2.28
CA MET A 92 5.71 7.71 -2.89
C MET A 92 5.47 7.06 -4.26
N HIS A 93 6.30 7.41 -5.23
CA HIS A 93 6.18 6.87 -6.59
C HIS A 93 6.53 5.37 -6.63
N ALA A 94 5.77 4.60 -7.42
CA ALA A 94 5.93 3.14 -7.50
C ALA A 94 7.33 2.70 -7.98
N SER A 95 8.00 3.52 -8.80
CA SER A 95 9.37 3.22 -9.24
C SER A 95 10.38 3.25 -8.09
N SER A 96 10.14 4.02 -7.02
CA SER A 96 11.01 4.06 -5.84
C SER A 96 11.04 2.70 -5.14
N ILE A 97 9.87 2.09 -4.93
CA ILE A 97 9.76 0.73 -4.37
C ILE A 97 10.42 -0.30 -5.29
N ARG A 98 10.15 -0.22 -6.60
CA ARG A 98 10.73 -1.15 -7.58
C ARG A 98 12.26 -1.13 -7.54
N LYS A 99 12.87 0.07 -7.57
CA LYS A 99 14.33 0.25 -7.48
C LYS A 99 14.89 -0.24 -6.15
N ALA A 100 14.17 0.00 -5.04
CA ALA A 100 14.58 -0.49 -3.73
C ALA A 100 14.62 -2.02 -3.67
N ILE A 101 13.59 -2.70 -4.19
CA ILE A 101 13.55 -4.18 -4.27
C ILE A 101 14.67 -4.72 -5.15
N GLN A 102 14.88 -4.13 -6.33
CA GLN A 102 15.97 -4.56 -7.23
C GLN A 102 17.35 -4.40 -6.59
N ARG A 103 17.57 -3.29 -5.88
CA ARG A 103 18.82 -3.08 -5.13
C ARG A 103 18.98 -4.11 -4.01
N ALA A 104 17.94 -4.36 -3.23
CA ALA A 104 17.96 -5.34 -2.15
C ALA A 104 18.27 -6.75 -2.68
N ALA A 105 17.63 -7.17 -3.77
CA ALA A 105 17.87 -8.46 -4.41
C ALA A 105 19.32 -8.61 -4.91
N LYS A 106 19.89 -7.55 -5.48
CA LYS A 106 21.30 -7.53 -5.90
C LYS A 106 22.24 -7.68 -4.69
N LEU A 107 21.97 -6.98 -3.60
CA LEU A 107 22.78 -7.01 -2.39
C LEU A 107 22.69 -8.36 -1.65
N SER A 108 21.55 -9.04 -1.73
CA SER A 108 21.35 -10.36 -1.11
C SER A 108 21.88 -11.52 -1.95
N GLY A 109 22.46 -11.26 -3.13
CA GLY A 109 22.98 -12.30 -4.02
C GLY A 109 21.90 -13.10 -4.76
N VAL A 110 20.64 -12.64 -4.76
CA VAL A 110 19.57 -13.32 -5.49
C VAL A 110 19.73 -13.05 -6.98
N ILE A 111 20.06 -14.12 -7.73
CA ILE A 111 20.33 -14.07 -9.16
C ILE A 111 19.04 -13.93 -9.98
N LYS A 112 17.93 -14.47 -9.48
CA LYS A 112 16.63 -14.44 -10.17
C LYS A 112 16.04 -13.02 -10.18
N PRO A 113 15.29 -12.62 -11.22
CA PRO A 113 14.57 -11.34 -11.20
C PRO A 113 13.56 -11.27 -10.04
N VAL A 114 13.70 -10.23 -9.20
CA VAL A 114 12.77 -9.98 -8.07
C VAL A 114 12.10 -8.62 -8.22
N GLY A 115 10.78 -8.60 -8.08
CA GLY A 115 9.97 -7.38 -8.01
C GLY A 115 8.78 -7.52 -7.06
N CYS A 116 7.93 -6.49 -7.00
CA CYS A 116 6.74 -6.50 -6.12
C CYS A 116 5.81 -7.70 -6.40
N HIS A 117 5.67 -8.08 -7.66
CA HIS A 117 4.87 -9.25 -8.04
C HIS A 117 5.50 -10.53 -7.50
N THR A 118 6.82 -10.72 -7.62
CA THR A 118 7.53 -11.88 -7.05
C THR A 118 7.25 -12.01 -5.55
N LEU A 119 7.35 -10.91 -4.79
CA LEU A 119 7.07 -10.92 -3.34
C LEU A 119 5.61 -11.30 -3.03
N ARG A 120 4.66 -10.76 -3.81
CA ARG A 120 3.25 -11.13 -3.71
C ARG A 120 3.02 -12.61 -4.04
N HIS A 121 3.77 -13.15 -5.01
CA HIS A 121 3.68 -14.55 -5.37
C HIS A 121 4.21 -15.44 -4.23
N SER A 122 5.38 -15.12 -3.68
CA SER A 122 5.94 -15.84 -2.53
C SER A 122 5.01 -15.81 -1.31
N PHE A 123 4.35 -14.68 -1.04
CA PHE A 123 3.34 -14.60 0.01
C PHE A 123 2.19 -15.61 -0.21
N ALA A 124 1.65 -15.69 -1.42
CA ALA A 124 0.57 -16.63 -1.75
C ALA A 124 1.02 -18.09 -1.60
N THR A 125 2.18 -18.44 -2.16
CA THR A 125 2.73 -19.79 -2.10
C THR A 125 3.03 -20.22 -0.66
N HIS A 126 3.65 -19.36 0.16
CA HIS A 126 3.95 -19.71 1.55
C HIS A 126 2.67 -19.90 2.39
N LEU A 127 1.60 -19.15 2.13
CA LEU A 127 0.31 -19.41 2.80
C LEU A 127 -0.24 -20.79 2.44
N LEU A 128 -0.22 -21.16 1.15
CA LEU A 128 -0.66 -22.49 0.71
C LEU A 128 0.21 -23.61 1.30
N MET A 129 1.55 -23.44 1.34
CA MET A 129 2.48 -24.39 1.96
C MET A 129 2.22 -24.58 3.45
N ASN A 130 1.76 -23.53 4.14
CA ASN A 130 1.38 -23.57 5.54
C ASN A 130 -0.06 -24.08 5.76
N GLY A 131 -0.70 -24.66 4.74
CA GLY A 131 -2.01 -25.29 4.85
C GLY A 131 -3.21 -24.34 4.80
N TYR A 132 -3.02 -23.08 4.45
CA TYR A 132 -4.15 -22.16 4.24
C TYR A 132 -4.97 -22.61 3.03
N ASP A 133 -6.29 -22.58 3.16
CA ASP A 133 -7.16 -22.91 2.05
C ASP A 133 -7.08 -21.84 0.94
N ILE A 134 -7.31 -22.29 -0.30
CA ILE A 134 -7.18 -21.43 -1.48
C ILE A 134 -8.17 -20.25 -1.48
N ARG A 135 -9.33 -20.36 -0.81
CA ARG A 135 -10.30 -19.26 -0.73
C ARG A 135 -9.80 -18.18 0.21
N THR A 136 -9.23 -18.54 1.35
CA THR A 136 -8.56 -17.58 2.25
C THR A 136 -7.43 -16.85 1.54
N VAL A 137 -6.59 -17.57 0.78
CA VAL A 137 -5.51 -16.94 0.00
C VAL A 137 -6.07 -16.02 -1.09
N GLN A 138 -7.15 -16.42 -1.77
CA GLN A 138 -7.84 -15.60 -2.77
C GLN A 138 -8.34 -14.28 -2.18
N GLU A 139 -8.95 -14.32 -0.99
CA GLU A 139 -9.47 -13.15 -0.28
C GLU A 139 -8.36 -12.19 0.14
N LEU A 140 -7.29 -12.71 0.76
CA LEU A 140 -6.14 -11.90 1.20
C LEU A 140 -5.44 -11.19 0.04
N LEU A 141 -5.42 -11.81 -1.13
CA LEU A 141 -4.88 -11.22 -2.36
C LEU A 141 -5.90 -10.29 -3.04
N GLY A 142 -7.19 -10.48 -2.83
CA GLY A 142 -8.27 -9.76 -3.51
C GLY A 142 -8.40 -10.15 -4.98
N HIS A 143 -8.29 -11.44 -5.28
CA HIS A 143 -8.55 -11.96 -6.62
C HIS A 143 -10.05 -12.18 -6.82
N LYS A 144 -10.61 -11.60 -7.88
CA LYS A 144 -12.03 -11.75 -8.22
C LYS A 144 -12.37 -13.19 -8.63
N ASP A 145 -11.41 -13.89 -9.20
CA ASP A 145 -11.54 -15.27 -9.67
C ASP A 145 -10.46 -16.13 -9.03
N VAL A 146 -10.86 -17.32 -8.56
CA VAL A 146 -9.98 -18.32 -7.98
C VAL A 146 -8.96 -18.82 -9.01
N SER A 147 -9.27 -18.77 -10.30
CA SER A 147 -8.33 -19.12 -11.39
C SER A 147 -7.02 -18.33 -11.32
N THR A 148 -7.09 -17.05 -10.91
CA THR A 148 -5.89 -16.20 -10.72
C THR A 148 -5.05 -16.66 -9.52
N THR A 149 -5.67 -17.31 -8.53
CA THR A 149 -5.00 -17.90 -7.37
C THR A 149 -4.52 -19.32 -7.65
N MET A 150 -5.16 -20.07 -8.54
CA MET A 150 -4.71 -21.42 -8.94
C MET A 150 -3.38 -21.40 -9.69
N ILE A 151 -2.95 -20.26 -10.25
CA ILE A 151 -1.59 -20.11 -10.79
C ILE A 151 -0.52 -20.45 -9.72
N TYR A 152 -0.82 -20.24 -8.43
CA TYR A 152 0.09 -20.58 -7.32
C TYR A 152 0.12 -22.05 -6.95
N THR A 153 -0.95 -22.79 -7.22
CA THR A 153 -1.03 -24.22 -6.87
C THR A 153 -0.28 -25.09 -7.88
N HIS A 154 0.03 -24.58 -9.07
CA HIS A 154 0.83 -25.30 -10.07
C HIS A 154 2.35 -25.21 -9.84
N VAL A 155 2.78 -24.43 -8.83
CA VAL A 155 4.20 -24.24 -8.47
C VAL A 155 4.58 -25.03 -7.22
N LEU A 156 3.59 -25.59 -6.52
CA LEU A 156 3.77 -26.60 -5.47
C LEU A 156 3.99 -27.97 -6.11
#